data_AF-A0AAN3A8Z9-F1
#
_entry.id   AF-A0AAN3A8Z9-F1
#
_cell.length_a   1.000
_cell.length_b   1.000
_cell.length_c   1.000
_cell.angle_alpha   90.00
_cell.angle_beta   90.00
_cell.angle_gamma   90.00
#
_symmetry.space_group_name_H-M   'P 1'
#
loop_
_entity.id
_entity.type
_entity.pdbx_description
1 polymer ?
#
loop_
_entity_poly.entity_id
_entity_poly.type
_entity_poly.pdbx_seq_one_letter_code
_entity_poly.pdbx_strand_id
1 'polypeptide(L)'
;MFLLIAFPFKHALCIYFQLIYSDRTMKVQVNNKEVEITPDSTLTQLTAQLELPVQGIAIAVNNKMIPRTEWEGFILHENDNLVIIKAACGG
;
A
#
# COMPACT_ATOMS: atom_id res chain seq x y z
N MET A 1 29.27 24.96 -30.56
CA MET A 1 29.32 23.61 -31.18
C MET A 1 30.04 22.72 -30.16
N PHE A 2 29.44 21.87 -29.35
CA PHE A 2 28.37 20.87 -29.50
C PHE A 2 27.63 20.78 -28.14
N LEU A 3 26.32 20.97 -28.06
CA LEU A 3 25.28 19.93 -28.14
C LEU A 3 25.54 18.71 -27.22
N LEU A 4 25.05 18.75 -25.97
CA LEU A 4 24.61 17.55 -25.25
C LEU A 4 23.37 17.84 -24.39
N ILE A 5 22.22 17.60 -25.01
CA ILE A 5 21.02 16.90 -24.51
C ILE A 5 20.49 17.27 -23.10
N ALA A 6 19.38 18.01 -23.11
CA ALA A 6 18.41 18.02 -22.01
C ALA A 6 17.72 16.65 -21.86
N PHE A 7 17.44 16.25 -20.60
CA PHE A 7 16.69 15.05 -20.16
C PHE A 7 17.43 13.69 -20.29
N PRO A 8 17.84 13.08 -19.15
CA PRO A 8 16.98 12.06 -18.52
C PRO A 8 17.09 11.95 -16.98
N PHE A 9 17.32 13.03 -16.24
CA PHE A 9 17.58 12.91 -14.78
C PHE A 9 16.38 12.41 -13.95
N LYS A 10 15.14 12.62 -14.41
CA LYS A 10 13.93 12.25 -13.65
C LYS A 10 13.63 10.74 -13.63
N HIS A 11 14.00 10.01 -14.69
CA HIS A 11 13.80 8.56 -14.76
C HIS A 11 14.88 7.82 -13.98
N ALA A 12 16.14 8.26 -14.05
CA ALA A 12 17.23 7.66 -13.29
C ALA A 12 17.02 7.76 -11.75
N LEU A 13 16.50 8.90 -11.27
CA LEU A 13 16.10 9.08 -9.86
C LEU A 13 14.93 8.18 -9.46
N CYS A 14 13.97 7.94 -10.35
CA CYS A 14 12.84 7.04 -10.10
C CYS A 14 13.31 5.58 -9.95
N ILE A 15 14.22 5.15 -10.82
CA ILE A 15 14.80 3.79 -10.78
C ILE A 15 15.68 3.62 -9.54
N TYR A 16 16.49 4.62 -9.18
CA TYR A 16 17.26 4.60 -7.93
C TYR A 16 16.34 4.60 -6.70
N PHE A 17 15.27 5.40 -6.70
CA PHE A 17 14.28 5.42 -5.61
C PHE A 17 13.58 4.06 -5.47
N GLN A 18 13.16 3.42 -6.57
CA GLN A 18 12.63 2.05 -6.53
C GLN A 18 13.65 1.04 -6.01
N LEU A 19 14.92 1.10 -6.44
CA LEU A 19 15.97 0.18 -6.01
C LEU A 19 16.35 0.36 -4.53
N ILE A 20 16.33 1.58 -3.98
CA ILE A 20 16.58 1.84 -2.55
C ILE A 20 15.35 1.49 -1.69
N TYR A 21 14.14 1.68 -2.21
CA TYR A 21 12.89 1.43 -1.50
C TYR A 21 12.52 -0.07 -1.49
N SER A 22 13.03 -0.86 -2.45
CA SER A 22 12.90 -2.32 -2.46
C SER A 22 13.54 -3.04 -1.28
N ASP A 23 14.48 -2.42 -0.56
CA ASP A 23 15.20 -3.06 0.55
C ASP A 23 14.52 -2.87 1.91
N ARG A 24 13.56 -1.94 2.03
CA ARG A 24 12.80 -1.71 3.26
C ARG A 24 11.36 -2.12 3.06
N THR A 25 11.08 -3.41 3.21
CA THR A 25 9.72 -3.93 3.40
C THR A 25 9.47 -4.17 4.88
N MET A 26 8.21 -3.99 5.30
CA MET A 26 7.72 -4.39 6.60
C MET A 26 6.61 -5.42 6.44
N LYS A 27 6.42 -6.28 7.45
CA LYS A 27 5.42 -7.33 7.40
C LYS A 27 4.16 -6.92 8.14
N VAL A 28 3.02 -7.10 7.50
CA VAL A 28 1.70 -6.96 8.11
C VAL A 28 0.90 -8.25 7.91
N GLN A 29 -0.06 -8.51 8.79
CA GLN A 29 -0.99 -9.63 8.63
C GLN A 29 -2.26 -9.15 7.96
N VAL A 30 -2.63 -9.73 6.83
CA VAL A 30 -3.87 -9.45 6.12
C VAL A 30 -4.68 -10.74 6.03
N ASN A 31 -5.82 -10.80 6.71
CA ASN A 31 -6.72 -11.95 6.73
C ASN A 31 -5.97 -13.26 7.07
N ASN A 32 -5.19 -13.22 8.15
CA ASN A 32 -4.30 -14.30 8.62
C ASN A 32 -3.17 -14.71 7.65
N LYS A 33 -2.84 -13.87 6.65
CA LYS A 33 -1.68 -14.06 5.78
C LYS A 33 -0.66 -12.96 5.97
N GLU A 34 0.61 -13.30 6.03
CA GLU A 34 1.67 -12.30 6.02
C GLU A 34 1.80 -11.67 4.62
N VAL A 35 1.84 -10.33 4.58
CA VAL A 35 2.03 -9.53 3.38
C VAL A 35 3.16 -8.54 3.63
N GLU A 36 4.12 -8.50 2.71
CA GLU A 36 5.19 -7.53 2.72
C GLU A 36 4.74 -6.26 2.01
N ILE A 37 4.80 -5.14 2.73
CA ILE A 37 4.45 -3.83 2.21
C ILE A 37 5.55 -2.84 2.52
N THR A 38 5.53 -1.72 1.83
CA THR A 38 6.46 -0.63 2.11
C THR A 38 6.11 0.04 3.44
N PRO A 39 7.09 0.43 4.27
CA PRO A 39 6.85 1.19 5.48
C PRO A 39 6.18 2.52 5.13
N ASP A 40 5.42 3.06 6.08
CA ASP A 40 4.62 4.28 5.91
C ASP A 40 3.52 4.17 4.83
N SER A 41 3.19 2.95 4.40
CA SER A 41 2.08 2.75 3.46
C SER A 41 0.74 2.96 4.13
N THR A 42 -0.17 3.52 3.35
CA THR A 42 -1.56 3.72 3.75
C THR A 42 -2.42 2.50 3.47
N LEU A 43 -3.59 2.43 4.10
CA LEU A 43 -4.59 1.42 3.77
C LEU A 43 -4.96 1.44 2.27
N THR A 44 -5.05 2.63 1.68
CA THR A 44 -5.33 2.79 0.24
C THR A 44 -4.26 2.12 -0.62
N GLN A 45 -2.97 2.33 -0.32
CA GLN A 45 -1.87 1.69 -1.05
C GLN A 45 -1.89 0.17 -0.91
N LEU A 46 -2.14 -0.34 0.31
CA LEU A 46 -2.29 -1.77 0.54
C LEU A 46 -3.46 -2.36 -0.26
N THR A 47 -4.61 -1.69 -0.31
CA THR A 47 -5.74 -2.16 -1.13
C THR A 47 -5.44 -2.17 -2.61
N ALA A 48 -4.68 -1.19 -3.11
CA ALA A 48 -4.28 -1.13 -4.50
C ALA A 48 -3.28 -2.24 -4.86
N GLN A 49 -2.31 -2.51 -3.97
CA GLN A 49 -1.33 -3.59 -4.13
C GLN A 49 -1.98 -4.98 -4.12
N LEU A 50 -3.00 -5.17 -3.28
CA LEU A 50 -3.77 -6.42 -3.20
C LEU A 50 -4.89 -6.52 -4.24
N GLU A 51 -4.99 -5.56 -5.17
CA GLU A 51 -6.02 -5.47 -6.20
C GLU A 51 -7.45 -5.63 -5.64
N LEU A 52 -7.68 -5.09 -4.44
CA LEU A 52 -8.98 -5.21 -3.77
C LEU A 52 -10.00 -4.25 -4.40
N PRO A 53 -11.26 -4.68 -4.53
CA PRO A 53 -12.31 -3.81 -5.05
C PRO A 53 -12.51 -2.63 -4.09
N VAL A 54 -12.59 -1.42 -4.64
CA VAL A 54 -12.71 -0.20 -3.82
C VAL A 54 -14.10 -0.07 -3.16
N GLN A 55 -15.08 -0.87 -3.57
CA GLN A 55 -16.45 -0.85 -3.06
C GLN A 55 -16.84 -2.21 -2.51
N GLY A 56 -17.72 -2.22 -1.50
CA GLY A 56 -18.19 -3.46 -0.87
C GLY A 56 -17.13 -4.14 0.01
N ILE A 57 -16.10 -3.41 0.44
CA ILE A 57 -15.12 -3.90 1.40
C ILE A 57 -15.05 -3.00 2.62
N ALA A 58 -14.82 -3.60 3.78
CA ALA A 58 -14.46 -2.93 5.02
C ALA A 58 -13.13 -3.50 5.52
N ILE A 59 -12.29 -2.65 6.12
CA ILE A 59 -11.00 -3.06 6.68
C ILE A 59 -11.01 -2.76 8.16
N ALA A 60 -10.70 -3.76 8.96
CA ALA A 60 -10.41 -3.60 10.37
C ALA A 60 -8.91 -3.75 10.59
N VAL A 61 -8.30 -2.84 11.36
CA VAL A 61 -6.89 -2.90 11.77
C VAL A 61 -6.86 -3.11 13.28
N ASN A 62 -6.14 -4.13 13.75
CA ASN A 62 -6.05 -4.51 15.17
C ASN A 62 -7.44 -4.58 15.85
N ASN A 63 -8.37 -5.31 15.20
CA ASN A 63 -9.76 -5.48 15.64
C ASN A 63 -10.62 -4.19 15.66
N LYS A 64 -10.12 -3.07 15.12
CA LYS A 64 -10.86 -1.81 15.00
C LYS A 64 -11.21 -1.52 13.55
N MET A 65 -12.50 -1.32 13.26
CA MET A 65 -12.97 -0.90 11.93
C MET A 65 -12.44 0.50 11.60
N ILE A 66 -11.76 0.63 10.45
CA ILE A 66 -11.27 1.92 9.96
C ILE A 66 -12.20 2.40 8.84
N PRO A 67 -12.89 3.55 9.00
CA PRO A 67 -13.78 4.06 7.98
C PRO A 67 -12.99 4.49 6.74
N ARG A 68 -13.62 4.36 5.57
CA ARG A 68 -12.96 4.63 4.28
C ARG A 68 -12.40 6.05 4.16
N THR A 69 -13.03 7.03 4.80
CA THR A 69 -12.57 8.42 4.86
C THR A 69 -11.19 8.56 5.51
N GLU A 70 -10.81 7.61 6.36
CA GLU A 70 -9.52 7.62 7.05
C GLU A 70 -8.46 6.80 6.30
N TRP A 71 -8.80 6.02 5.27
CA TRP A 71 -7.86 5.11 4.62
C TRP A 71 -6.67 5.79 3.96
N GLU A 72 -6.87 6.98 3.39
CA GLU A 72 -5.80 7.77 2.79
C GLU A 72 -4.82 8.34 3.82
N GLY A 73 -5.25 8.53 5.07
CA GLY A 73 -4.43 9.06 6.16
C GLY A 73 -3.99 8.02 7.19
N PHE A 74 -4.51 6.80 7.11
CA PHE A 74 -4.21 5.74 8.06
C PHE A 74 -2.90 5.03 7.65
N ILE A 75 -1.85 5.32 8.40
CA ILE A 75 -0.52 4.72 8.22
C ILE A 75 -0.50 3.34 8.90
N LEU A 76 -0.05 2.34 8.15
CA LEU A 76 0.15 0.99 8.66
C LEU A 76 1.50 0.88 9.37
N HIS A 77 1.56 -0.01 10.36
CA HIS A 77 2.76 -0.33 11.10
C HIS A 77 3.10 -1.81 10.97
N GLU A 78 4.35 -2.14 11.25
CA GLU A 78 4.82 -3.52 11.25
C GLU A 78 4.05 -4.36 12.27
N ASN A 79 3.69 -5.58 11.89
CA ASN A 79 2.89 -6.54 12.66
C ASN A 79 1.41 -6.17 12.85
N ASP A 80 0.90 -5.13 12.18
CA ASP A 80 -0.53 -4.83 12.21
C ASP A 80 -1.37 -6.00 11.69
N ASN A 81 -2.49 -6.27 12.34
CA ASN A 81 -3.46 -7.29 11.92
C ASN A 81 -4.65 -6.64 11.20
N LEU A 82 -4.68 -6.78 9.89
CA LEU A 82 -5.73 -6.31 9.01
C LEU A 82 -6.69 -7.44 8.66
N VAL A 83 -7.99 -7.20 8.85
CA VAL A 83 -9.06 -8.10 8.41
C VAL A 83 -9.87 -7.39 7.35
N ILE A 84 -9.89 -7.95 6.14
CA ILE A 84 -10.70 -7.46 5.02
C ILE A 84 -12.01 -8.22 5.01
N ILE A 85 -13.10 -7.49 5.18
CA ILE A 85 -14.46 -8.01 5.14
C ILE A 85 -15.07 -7.60 3.82
N LYS A 86 -15.38 -8.59 2.96
CA LYS A 86 -16.13 -8.34 1.73
C LYS A 86 -17.62 -8.47 2.03
N ALA A 87 -18.39 -7.44 1.72
CA ALA A 87 -19.83 -7.50 1.73
C ALA A 87 -20.27 -8.43 0.59
N ALA A 88 -20.68 -9.65 0.93
CA ALA A 88 -21.44 -10.48 0.01
C ALA A 88 -22.87 -9.95 -0.02
N CYS A 89 -23.30 -9.34 -1.12
CA CYS A 89 -24.73 -9.18 -1.38
C CYS A 89 -25.29 -10.58 -1.68
N GLY A 90 -25.72 -11.29 -0.64
CA GLY A 90 -26.59 -12.45 -0.76
C GLY A 90 -28.00 -11.96 -1.08
N GLY A 91 -28.51 -12.35 -2.24
CA GLY A 91 -29.94 -12.27 -2.58
C GLY A 91 -30.68 -13.51 -2.11
#